data_AF-A0A504HKM5-F1
#
_entry.id   AF-A0A504HKM5-F1
#
_cell.length_a   1.000
_cell.length_b   1.000
_cell.length_c   1.000
_cell.angle_alpha   90.00
_cell.angle_beta   90.00
_cell.angle_gamma   90.00
#
_symmetry.space_group_name_H-M   'P 1'
#
loop_
_entity.id
_entity.type
_entity.pdbx_description
1 polymer ?
#
loop_
_entity_poly.entity_id
_entity_poly.type
_entity_poly.pdbx_seq_one_letter_code
_entity_poly.pdbx_strand_id
1 'polypeptide(L)'
;MRLDQRGDSAHSKVMTGRQDDFSHLDSAGRATADIARNPRLTVNLVVGAGILLAWLSLAAMAVRAAEGRAAGIGAPGDALLKTLPQLPLPDSVARFFALCLSAAPLDGDIGPRAGALTAMWFLMATATMLPSAAPMIRTYCEIADTARIRHEPVVHPLVLVAGYLSTWLAASAGFAALTLAIDAFASSGQMFDPVLGIAGAVALLVAGLYQFSGLKEGCLKKCRNPFAILFANWSARPAAIFRLGVAQGIWCLGCCWALM
;
A
#
# COMPACT_ATOMS: atom_id res chain seq x y z
N MET A 1 4.58 36.01 56.93
CA MET A 1 5.49 36.44 55.85
C MET A 1 5.12 35.65 54.58
N ARG A 2 4.15 36.18 53.83
CA ARG A 2 3.75 35.67 52.50
C ARG A 2 4.39 36.61 51.49
N LEU A 3 5.19 36.05 50.58
CA LEU A 3 5.77 36.79 49.46
C LEU A 3 4.72 36.83 48.35
N ASP A 4 4.27 38.05 48.05
CA ASP A 4 3.32 38.39 46.99
C ASP A 4 4.14 38.65 45.71
N GLN A 5 4.12 37.71 44.77
CA GLN A 5 4.80 37.81 43.48
C GLN A 5 3.75 38.07 42.41
N ARG A 6 3.26 39.31 42.37
CA ARG A 6 2.31 39.80 41.35
C ARG A 6 3.06 40.70 40.38
N GLY A 7 3.76 40.07 39.44
CA GLY A 7 4.44 40.71 38.33
C GLY A 7 3.88 40.21 36.99
N ASP A 8 3.42 41.16 36.19
CA ASP A 8 3.35 41.11 34.73
C ASP A 8 2.34 40.18 34.06
N SER A 9 1.13 40.69 33.88
CA SER A 9 0.23 40.30 32.80
C SER A 9 -0.21 41.55 32.03
N ALA A 10 0.76 42.23 31.43
CA ALA A 10 0.52 43.30 30.46
C ALA A 10 0.54 42.71 29.05
N HIS A 11 -0.66 42.60 28.49
CA HIS A 11 -0.98 42.90 27.09
C HIS A 11 0.11 42.65 26.03
N SER A 12 0.10 41.44 25.47
CA SER A 12 0.32 41.29 24.01
C SER A 12 -0.74 40.33 23.47
N LYS A 13 -1.94 40.89 23.31
CA LYS A 13 -3.11 40.23 22.74
C LYS A 13 -3.50 40.96 21.45
N VAL A 14 -2.56 41.13 20.53
CA VAL A 14 -2.81 41.61 19.16
C VAL A 14 -1.78 40.97 18.21
N MET A 15 -2.06 39.77 17.73
CA MET A 15 -1.44 39.21 16.51
C MET A 15 -2.39 38.29 15.74
N THR A 16 -3.71 38.52 15.85
CA THR A 16 -4.70 37.93 14.94
C THR A 16 -4.85 38.83 13.73
N GLY A 17 -4.05 38.58 12.68
CA GLY A 17 -4.15 39.35 11.45
C GLY A 17 -2.94 39.25 10.53
N ARG A 18 -2.34 38.06 10.36
CA ARG A 18 -1.45 37.84 9.23
C ARG A 18 -2.32 37.63 7.98
N GLN A 19 -2.79 38.72 7.39
CA GLN A 19 -3.28 38.72 6.01
C GLN A 19 -2.07 38.48 5.12
N ASP A 20 -1.71 37.20 4.93
CA ASP A 20 -0.82 36.82 3.85
C ASP A 20 -1.62 36.99 2.54
N ASP A 21 -1.57 38.21 2.00
CA ASP A 21 -2.12 38.57 0.70
C ASP A 21 -1.15 38.10 -0.39
N PHE A 22 -1.45 36.95 -0.98
CA PHE A 22 -0.66 36.33 -2.04
C PHE A 22 -0.99 36.91 -3.42
N SER A 23 -1.44 38.18 -3.47
CA SER A 23 -1.86 38.89 -4.69
C SER A 23 -0.75 39.04 -5.73
N HIS A 24 0.51 38.92 -5.32
CA HIS A 24 1.70 38.98 -6.16
C HIS A 24 2.12 37.66 -6.80
N LEU A 25 1.46 36.54 -6.49
CA LEU A 25 1.78 35.23 -7.07
C LEU A 25 1.04 35.02 -8.41
N ASP A 26 1.68 34.31 -9.34
CA ASP A 26 1.06 33.83 -10.58
C ASP A 26 -0.08 32.84 -10.26
N SER A 27 -0.88 32.43 -11.26
CA SER A 27 -2.03 31.56 -10.99
C SER A 27 -1.64 30.24 -10.31
N ALA A 28 -0.45 29.71 -10.64
CA ALA A 28 0.13 28.54 -10.00
C ALA A 28 0.57 28.81 -8.54
N GLY A 29 1.18 29.96 -8.28
CA GLY A 29 1.58 30.41 -6.95
C GLY A 29 0.39 30.72 -6.03
N ARG A 30 -0.70 31.31 -6.55
CA ARG A 30 -1.95 31.49 -5.79
C ARG A 30 -2.62 30.16 -5.49
N ALA A 31 -2.68 29.24 -6.46
CA ALA A 31 -3.22 27.90 -6.24
C ALA A 31 -2.44 27.13 -5.16
N THR A 32 -1.10 27.22 -5.18
CA THR A 32 -0.25 26.59 -4.16
C THR A 32 -0.36 27.26 -2.78
N ALA A 33 -0.54 28.58 -2.72
CA ALA A 33 -0.79 29.30 -1.48
C ALA A 33 -2.18 28.99 -0.86
N ASP A 34 -3.21 28.86 -1.69
CA ASP A 34 -4.55 28.43 -1.26
C ASP A 34 -4.56 26.97 -0.79
N ILE A 35 -3.78 26.09 -1.44
CA ILE A 35 -3.54 24.71 -1.01
C ILE A 35 -2.91 24.67 0.40
N ALA A 36 -1.99 25.59 0.69
CA ALA A 36 -1.33 25.69 2.00
C ALA A 36 -2.24 26.26 3.10
N ARG A 37 -3.25 27.09 2.75
CA ARG A 37 -4.21 27.66 3.72
C ARG A 37 -5.15 26.62 4.33
N ASN A 38 -5.50 25.57 3.59
CA ASN A 38 -6.44 24.56 4.10
C ASN A 38 -6.02 23.12 3.74
N PRO A 39 -4.93 22.61 4.36
CA PRO A 39 -4.34 21.32 4.00
C PRO A 39 -5.32 20.15 4.15
N ARG A 40 -6.31 20.27 5.05
CA ARG A 40 -7.36 19.26 5.22
C ARG A 40 -8.30 19.19 4.03
N LEU A 41 -8.69 20.33 3.48
CA LEU A 41 -9.59 20.39 2.33
C LEU A 41 -8.89 19.90 1.07
N THR A 42 -7.63 20.29 0.86
CA THR A 42 -6.81 19.76 -0.24
C THR A 42 -6.65 18.25 -0.14
N VAL A 43 -6.30 17.72 1.03
CA VAL A 43 -6.17 16.27 1.24
C VAL A 43 -7.51 15.57 0.97
N ASN A 44 -8.62 16.10 1.47
CA ASN A 44 -9.94 15.49 1.25
C ASN A 44 -10.35 15.52 -0.23
N LEU A 45 -10.08 16.60 -0.96
CA LEU A 45 -10.37 16.69 -2.39
C LEU A 45 -9.51 15.73 -3.21
N VAL A 46 -8.21 15.65 -2.93
CA VAL A 46 -7.30 14.72 -3.62
C VAL A 46 -7.69 13.28 -3.34
N VAL A 47 -7.97 12.93 -2.09
CA VAL A 47 -8.43 11.58 -1.71
C VAL A 47 -9.78 11.28 -2.36
N GLY A 48 -10.74 12.22 -2.33
CA GLY A 48 -12.06 12.05 -2.93
C GLY A 48 -11.98 11.85 -4.45
N ALA A 49 -11.18 12.66 -5.15
CA ALA A 49 -10.94 12.51 -6.58
C ALA A 49 -10.28 11.16 -6.89
N GLY A 50 -9.29 10.74 -6.09
CA GLY A 50 -8.65 9.42 -6.23
C GLY A 50 -9.63 8.26 -6.06
N ILE A 51 -10.52 8.32 -5.07
CA ILE A 51 -11.57 7.32 -4.84
C ILE A 51 -12.51 7.25 -6.04
N LEU A 52 -13.00 8.39 -6.53
CA LEU A 52 -13.90 8.44 -7.68
C LEU A 52 -13.24 7.87 -8.95
N LEU A 53 -12.00 8.26 -9.23
CA LEU A 53 -11.23 7.73 -10.37
C LEU A 53 -11.01 6.21 -10.25
N ALA A 54 -10.71 5.70 -9.07
CA ALA A 54 -10.54 4.28 -8.83
C ALA A 54 -11.84 3.50 -9.09
N TRP A 55 -12.98 3.98 -8.57
CA TRP A 55 -14.30 3.37 -8.80
C TRP A 55 -14.72 3.39 -10.27
N LEU A 56 -14.52 4.52 -10.96
CA LEU A 56 -14.81 4.63 -12.38
C LEU A 56 -13.95 3.67 -13.21
N SER A 57 -12.67 3.54 -12.86
CA SER A 57 -11.74 2.61 -13.52
C SER A 57 -12.16 1.15 -13.29
N LEU A 58 -12.51 0.78 -12.06
CA LEU A 58 -13.00 -0.55 -11.71
C LEU A 58 -14.31 -0.89 -12.45
N ALA A 59 -15.25 0.05 -12.50
CA ALA A 59 -16.51 -0.13 -13.23
C ALA A 59 -16.26 -0.32 -14.74
N ALA A 60 -15.39 0.50 -15.34
CA ALA A 60 -15.02 0.38 -16.75
C ALA A 60 -14.35 -0.97 -17.06
N MET A 61 -13.47 -1.46 -16.18
CA MET A 61 -12.85 -2.77 -16.30
C MET A 61 -13.87 -3.91 -16.16
N ALA A 62 -14.80 -3.81 -15.20
CA ALA A 62 -15.83 -4.81 -14.96
C ALA A 62 -16.79 -4.98 -16.15
N VAL A 63 -17.26 -3.88 -16.74
CA VAL A 63 -18.12 -3.91 -17.94
C VAL A 63 -17.39 -4.59 -19.11
N ARG A 64 -16.14 -4.20 -19.38
CA ARG A 64 -15.33 -4.79 -20.45
C ARG A 64 -15.04 -6.28 -20.23
N ALA A 65 -14.78 -6.68 -18.99
CA ALA A 65 -14.57 -8.08 -18.64
C ALA A 65 -15.84 -8.93 -18.86
N ALA A 66 -17.02 -8.38 -18.56
CA ALA A 66 -18.30 -9.06 -18.79
C ALA A 66 -18.64 -9.19 -20.29
N GLU A 67 -18.22 -8.22 -21.11
CA GLU A 67 -18.41 -8.25 -22.58
C GLU A 67 -17.45 -9.21 -23.29
N GLY A 68 -16.19 -9.28 -22.84
CA GLY A 68 -15.18 -10.17 -23.41
C GLY A 68 -15.37 -11.66 -23.08
N ARG A 69 -16.33 -12.01 -22.21
CA ARG A 69 -16.55 -13.38 -21.74
C ARG A 69 -17.42 -14.17 -22.72
N ALA A 70 -16.98 -15.37 -23.09
CA ALA A 70 -17.66 -16.24 -24.07
C ALA A 70 -19.10 -16.61 -23.65
N ALA A 71 -19.98 -16.77 -24.65
CA ALA A 71 -21.37 -17.15 -24.41
C ALA A 71 -21.47 -18.51 -23.69
N GLY A 72 -22.17 -18.54 -22.55
CA GLY A 72 -22.34 -19.73 -21.70
C GLY A 72 -21.50 -19.74 -20.42
N ILE A 73 -20.50 -18.87 -20.30
CA ILE A 73 -19.67 -18.69 -19.09
C ILE A 73 -20.11 -17.38 -18.42
N GLY A 74 -21.17 -17.42 -17.60
CA GLY A 74 -21.68 -16.24 -16.90
C GLY A 74 -21.12 -16.12 -15.49
N ALA A 75 -20.57 -14.96 -15.13
CA ALA A 75 -20.28 -14.63 -13.74
C ALA A 75 -21.50 -13.95 -13.08
N PRO A 76 -21.69 -14.11 -11.76
CA PRO A 76 -22.73 -13.38 -11.04
C PRO A 76 -22.55 -11.86 -11.24
N GLY A 77 -23.60 -11.19 -11.70
CA GLY A 77 -23.59 -9.76 -12.01
C GLY A 77 -23.36 -9.40 -13.49
N ASP A 78 -22.98 -10.34 -14.36
CA ASP A 78 -22.77 -10.08 -15.79
C ASP A 78 -24.03 -9.54 -16.47
N ALA A 79 -25.21 -10.01 -16.09
CA ALA A 79 -26.48 -9.53 -16.61
C ALA A 79 -26.74 -8.04 -16.27
N LEU A 80 -26.28 -7.59 -15.11
CA LEU A 80 -26.36 -6.18 -14.70
C LEU A 80 -25.27 -5.34 -15.37
N LEU A 81 -24.07 -5.88 -15.55
CA LEU A 81 -22.97 -5.16 -16.18
C LEU A 81 -23.21 -4.95 -17.68
N LYS A 82 -23.81 -5.94 -18.36
CA LYS A 82 -24.15 -5.86 -19.80
C LYS A 82 -25.30 -4.89 -20.10
N THR A 83 -26.11 -4.50 -19.12
CA THR A 83 -27.17 -3.50 -19.30
C THR A 83 -26.69 -2.06 -19.10
N LEU A 84 -25.47 -1.86 -18.59
CA LEU A 84 -24.88 -0.53 -18.46
C LEU A 84 -24.41 0.00 -19.82
N PRO A 85 -24.59 1.30 -20.10
CA PRO A 85 -24.15 1.90 -21.35
C PRO A 85 -22.62 1.85 -21.46
N GLN A 86 -22.11 1.45 -22.63
CA GLN A 86 -20.68 1.48 -22.90
C GLN A 86 -20.17 2.92 -22.86
N LEU A 87 -19.14 3.19 -22.05
CA LEU A 87 -18.43 4.46 -22.12
C LEU A 87 -17.51 4.42 -23.35
N PRO A 88 -17.68 5.33 -24.33
CA PRO A 88 -16.73 5.48 -25.42
C PRO A 88 -15.43 6.06 -24.84
N LEU A 89 -14.46 5.19 -24.61
CA LEU A 89 -13.14 5.55 -24.09
C LEU A 89 -12.15 5.72 -25.26
N PRO A 90 -11.19 6.64 -25.17
CA PRO A 90 -10.10 6.75 -26.13
C PRO A 90 -9.35 5.41 -26.29
N ASP A 91 -8.85 5.12 -27.49
CA ASP A 91 -8.15 3.86 -27.80
C ASP A 91 -6.98 3.56 -26.85
N SER A 92 -6.27 4.60 -26.39
CA SER A 92 -5.19 4.47 -25.42
C SER A 92 -5.68 3.93 -24.07
N VAL A 93 -6.79 4.46 -23.56
CA VAL A 93 -7.42 4.04 -22.31
C VAL A 93 -8.01 2.63 -22.48
N ALA A 94 -8.55 2.34 -23.65
CA ALA A 94 -9.07 1.02 -23.98
C ALA A 94 -7.97 -0.06 -23.96
N ARG A 95 -6.79 0.24 -24.53
CA ARG A 95 -5.61 -0.65 -24.50
C ARG A 95 -5.06 -0.81 -23.09
N PHE A 96 -5.00 0.27 -22.31
CA PHE A 96 -4.59 0.21 -20.91
C PHE A 96 -5.48 -0.76 -20.11
N PHE A 97 -6.80 -0.63 -20.22
CA PHE A 97 -7.71 -1.55 -19.52
C PHE A 97 -7.61 -2.99 -20.03
N ALA A 98 -7.37 -3.20 -21.33
CA ALA A 98 -7.10 -4.54 -21.86
C ALA A 98 -5.85 -5.15 -21.21
N LEU A 99 -4.76 -4.39 -21.07
CA LEU A 99 -3.54 -4.83 -20.37
C LEU A 99 -3.77 -5.11 -18.88
N CYS A 100 -4.67 -4.36 -18.23
CA CYS A 100 -5.03 -4.61 -16.83
C CYS A 100 -5.90 -5.86 -16.63
N LEU A 101 -6.68 -6.24 -17.65
CA LEU A 101 -7.64 -7.35 -17.59
C LEU A 101 -7.05 -8.66 -18.11
N SER A 102 -6.16 -8.60 -19.11
CA SER A 102 -5.45 -9.78 -19.59
C SER A 102 -4.23 -10.02 -18.72
N ALA A 103 -4.13 -11.19 -18.09
CA ALA A 103 -2.82 -11.72 -17.77
C ALA A 103 -2.11 -11.92 -19.12
N ALA A 104 -1.21 -11.01 -19.48
CA ALA A 104 -0.42 -11.17 -20.69
C ALA A 104 0.22 -12.57 -20.64
N PRO A 105 0.04 -13.43 -21.65
CA PRO A 105 0.77 -14.67 -21.74
C PRO A 105 2.25 -14.29 -21.72
N LEU A 106 2.93 -14.61 -20.63
CA LEU A 106 4.38 -14.56 -20.59
C LEU A 106 4.87 -15.79 -21.37
N ASP A 107 4.82 -15.68 -22.70
CA ASP A 107 5.42 -16.65 -23.60
C ASP A 107 6.94 -16.57 -23.44
N GLY A 108 7.55 -17.63 -22.89
CA GLY A 108 8.99 -17.70 -22.65
C GLY A 108 9.40 -18.75 -21.62
N ASP A 109 10.69 -18.96 -21.47
CA ASP A 109 11.26 -19.89 -20.48
C ASP A 109 10.84 -19.54 -19.04
N ILE A 110 10.85 -20.56 -18.16
CA ILE A 110 10.43 -20.43 -16.75
C ILE A 110 11.22 -19.34 -16.01
N GLY A 111 12.51 -19.14 -16.33
CA GLY A 111 13.37 -18.16 -15.67
C GLY A 111 12.90 -16.71 -15.83
N PRO A 112 12.83 -16.17 -17.07
CA PRO A 112 12.29 -14.84 -17.34
C PRO A 112 10.88 -14.63 -16.79
N ARG A 113 10.02 -15.65 -16.90
CA ARG A 113 8.65 -15.62 -16.39
C ARG A 113 8.60 -15.51 -14.87
N ALA A 114 9.40 -16.29 -14.15
CA ALA A 114 9.52 -16.22 -12.70
C ALA A 114 10.06 -14.85 -12.24
N GLY A 115 11.06 -14.31 -12.96
CA GLY A 115 11.62 -12.98 -12.70
C GLY A 115 10.57 -11.87 -12.87
N ALA A 116 9.81 -11.90 -13.96
CA ALA A 116 8.74 -10.95 -14.23
C ALA A 116 7.63 -11.02 -13.18
N LEU A 117 7.16 -12.22 -12.82
CA LEU A 117 6.16 -12.42 -11.77
C LEU A 117 6.66 -11.95 -10.41
N THR A 118 7.91 -12.27 -10.06
CA THR A 118 8.52 -11.81 -8.80
C THR A 118 8.61 -10.29 -8.76
N ALA A 119 9.02 -9.64 -9.86
CA ALA A 119 9.10 -8.20 -9.96
C ALA A 119 7.72 -7.54 -9.85
N MET A 120 6.71 -8.10 -10.52
CA MET A 120 5.32 -7.63 -10.44
C MET A 120 4.79 -7.68 -9.00
N TRP A 121 4.88 -8.85 -8.35
CA TRP A 121 4.48 -9.03 -6.96
C TRP A 121 5.24 -8.09 -6.02
N PHE A 122 6.55 -7.94 -6.22
CA PHE A 122 7.39 -7.10 -5.40
C PHE A 122 7.05 -5.61 -5.56
N LEU A 123 6.87 -5.12 -6.77
CA LEU A 123 6.50 -3.72 -7.02
C LEU A 123 5.12 -3.40 -6.44
N MET A 124 4.16 -4.32 -6.58
CA MET A 124 2.83 -4.16 -5.98
C MET A 124 2.89 -4.15 -4.44
N ALA A 125 3.62 -5.10 -3.85
CA ALA A 125 3.79 -5.20 -2.40
C ALA A 125 4.49 -3.96 -1.84
N THR A 126 5.56 -3.51 -2.49
CA THR A 126 6.29 -2.31 -2.04
C THR A 126 5.43 -1.05 -2.14
N ALA A 127 4.68 -0.87 -3.23
CA ALA A 127 3.80 0.28 -3.40
C ALA A 127 2.71 0.34 -2.32
N THR A 128 2.13 -0.80 -1.95
CA THR A 128 0.98 -0.86 -1.04
C THR A 128 1.38 -1.00 0.42
N MET A 129 2.50 -1.65 0.73
CA MET A 129 2.89 -2.01 2.09
C MET A 129 3.95 -1.09 2.69
N LEU A 130 4.82 -0.46 1.88
CA LEU A 130 5.79 0.51 2.39
C LEU A 130 5.14 1.69 3.16
N PRO A 131 3.95 2.21 2.76
CA PRO A 131 3.23 3.19 3.56
C PRO A 131 2.90 2.73 4.99
N SER A 132 2.64 1.43 5.19
CA SER A 132 2.36 0.86 6.52
C SER A 132 3.59 0.89 7.44
N ALA A 133 4.80 0.83 6.87
CA ALA A 133 6.06 0.93 7.61
C ALA A 133 6.49 2.38 7.89
N ALA A 134 5.83 3.38 7.29
CA ALA A 134 6.21 4.78 7.41
C ALA A 134 6.29 5.31 8.86
N PRO A 135 5.34 4.99 9.78
CA PRO A 135 5.44 5.44 11.17
C PRO A 135 6.69 4.89 11.87
N MET A 136 7.03 3.62 11.66
CA MET A 136 8.23 3.00 12.23
C MET A 136 9.51 3.63 11.68
N ILE A 137 9.57 3.88 10.37
CA ILE A 137 10.73 4.53 9.73
C ILE A 137 10.92 5.94 10.29
N ARG A 138 9.84 6.72 10.46
CA ARG A 138 9.90 8.06 11.05
C ARG A 138 10.46 8.04 12.46
N THR A 139 9.93 7.19 13.33
CA THR A 139 10.44 7.03 14.70
C THR A 139 11.91 6.62 14.71
N TYR A 140 12.31 5.70 13.84
CA TYR A 140 13.72 5.32 13.73
C TYR A 140 14.60 6.52 13.35
N CYS A 141 14.15 7.34 12.39
CA CYS A 141 14.85 8.57 12.03
C CYS A 141 14.96 9.57 13.19
N GLU A 142 13.90 9.76 13.97
CA GLU A 142 13.91 10.65 15.15
C GLU A 142 14.89 10.17 16.23
N ILE A 143 14.92 8.86 16.51
CA ILE A 143 15.87 8.28 17.47
C ILE A 143 17.30 8.38 16.93
N ALA A 144 17.50 8.07 15.64
CA ALA A 144 18.80 8.17 14.97
C ALA A 144 19.34 9.61 14.99
N ASP A 145 18.48 10.60 14.78
CA ASP A 145 18.85 12.01 14.85
C ASP A 145 19.25 12.42 16.26
N THR A 146 18.45 12.04 17.26
CA THR A 146 18.75 12.28 18.68
C THR A 146 20.07 11.64 19.11
N ALA A 147 20.31 10.40 18.70
CA ALA A 147 21.56 9.68 18.99
C ALA A 147 22.77 10.33 18.30
N ARG A 148 22.59 10.85 17.07
CA ARG A 148 23.64 11.58 16.36
C ARG A 148 24.01 12.89 17.06
N ILE A 149 23.01 13.65 17.54
CA ILE A 149 23.23 14.87 18.34
C ILE A 149 24.04 14.56 19.61
N ARG A 150 23.86 13.36 20.17
CA ARG A 150 24.57 12.87 21.36
C ARG A 150 25.93 12.22 21.06
N HIS A 151 26.40 12.27 19.81
CA HIS A 151 27.63 11.61 19.34
C HIS A 151 27.66 10.09 19.57
N GLU A 152 26.49 9.46 19.65
CA GLU A 152 26.36 8.01 19.72
C GLU A 152 26.46 7.40 18.31
N PRO A 153 26.93 6.16 18.15
CA PRO A 153 26.99 5.50 16.85
C PRO A 153 25.60 5.22 16.27
N VAL A 154 25.36 5.67 15.04
CA VAL A 154 24.05 5.61 14.36
C VAL A 154 24.15 4.83 13.06
N VAL A 155 23.17 3.95 12.83
CA VAL A 155 23.01 3.20 11.58
C VAL A 155 22.05 3.95 10.65
N HIS A 156 22.29 3.86 9.34
CA HIS A 156 21.45 4.53 8.35
C HIS A 156 20.03 3.89 8.30
N PRO A 157 18.93 4.66 8.26
CA PRO A 157 17.56 4.15 8.18
C PRO A 157 17.31 3.19 7.00
N LEU A 158 18.07 3.33 5.91
CA LEU A 158 17.99 2.41 4.77
C LEU A 158 18.29 0.95 5.12
N VAL A 159 19.07 0.68 6.18
CA VAL A 159 19.34 -0.69 6.62
C VAL A 159 18.06 -1.35 7.17
N LEU A 160 17.25 -0.57 7.88
CA LEU A 160 15.94 -1.01 8.39
C LEU A 160 14.96 -1.24 7.24
N VAL A 161 14.92 -0.31 6.27
CA VAL A 161 14.09 -0.43 5.06
C VAL A 161 14.52 -1.64 4.22
N ALA A 162 15.82 -1.88 4.06
CA ALA A 162 16.34 -3.03 3.32
C ALA A 162 15.94 -4.35 4.00
N GLY A 163 15.97 -4.41 5.33
CA GLY A 163 15.46 -5.56 6.10
C GLY A 163 13.98 -5.83 5.78
N TYR A 164 13.15 -4.78 5.80
CA TYR A 164 11.74 -4.88 5.45
C TYR A 164 11.52 -5.34 4.00
N LEU A 165 12.19 -4.72 3.04
CA LEU A 165 12.06 -5.05 1.62
C LEU A 165 12.56 -6.46 1.29
N SER A 166 13.56 -6.98 2.00
CA SER A 166 14.04 -8.35 1.77
C SER A 166 12.98 -9.41 2.08
N THR A 167 12.15 -9.20 3.12
CA THR A 167 11.02 -10.10 3.40
C THR A 167 9.96 -10.06 2.31
N TRP A 168 9.66 -8.89 1.77
CA TRP A 168 8.72 -8.75 0.66
C TRP A 168 9.25 -9.34 -0.64
N LEU A 169 10.55 -9.22 -0.90
CA LEU A 169 11.18 -9.85 -2.05
C LEU A 169 11.07 -11.38 -1.95
N ALA A 170 11.36 -11.95 -0.77
CA ALA A 170 11.22 -13.38 -0.52
C ALA A 170 9.75 -13.85 -0.67
N ALA A 171 8.80 -13.09 -0.11
CA ALA A 171 7.38 -13.39 -0.28
C ALA A 171 6.94 -13.33 -1.74
N SER A 172 7.41 -12.33 -2.49
CA SER A 172 7.10 -12.15 -3.92
C SER A 172 7.61 -13.31 -4.77
N ALA A 173 8.81 -13.80 -4.48
CA ALA A 173 9.33 -15.01 -5.12
C ALA A 173 8.49 -16.24 -4.78
N GLY A 174 8.02 -16.36 -3.53
CA GLY A 174 7.09 -17.41 -3.10
C GLY A 174 5.75 -17.35 -3.83
N PHE A 175 5.14 -16.17 -3.94
CA PHE A 175 3.90 -15.96 -4.69
C PHE A 175 4.09 -16.26 -6.18
N ALA A 176 5.19 -15.81 -6.78
CA ALA A 176 5.52 -16.13 -8.17
C ALA A 176 5.66 -17.65 -8.40
N ALA A 177 6.36 -18.35 -7.51
CA ALA A 177 6.49 -19.81 -7.56
C ALA A 177 5.12 -20.50 -7.40
N LEU A 178 4.26 -20.02 -6.50
CA LEU A 178 2.90 -20.52 -6.34
C LEU A 178 2.06 -20.29 -7.61
N THR A 179 2.14 -19.12 -8.22
CA THR A 179 1.45 -18.81 -9.49
C THR A 179 1.90 -19.77 -10.60
N LEU A 180 3.21 -20.01 -10.73
CA LEU A 180 3.75 -20.94 -11.72
C LEU A 180 3.35 -22.39 -11.45
N ALA A 181 3.32 -22.80 -10.19
CA ALA A 181 2.85 -24.13 -9.81
C ALA A 181 1.38 -24.31 -10.20
N ILE A 182 0.52 -23.34 -9.84
CA ILE A 182 -0.90 -23.35 -10.20
C ILE A 182 -1.06 -23.39 -11.72
N ASP A 183 -0.34 -22.58 -12.49
CA ASP A 183 -0.39 -22.57 -13.95
C ASP A 183 -0.02 -23.95 -14.55
N ALA A 184 1.03 -24.59 -14.01
CA ALA A 184 1.44 -25.92 -14.43
C ALA A 184 0.35 -26.97 -14.16
N PHE A 185 -0.34 -26.91 -13.01
CA PHE A 185 -1.42 -27.86 -12.68
C PHE A 185 -2.75 -27.51 -13.36
N ALA A 186 -3.03 -26.24 -13.64
CA ALA A 186 -4.25 -25.77 -14.31
C ALA A 186 -4.38 -26.32 -15.73
N SER A 187 -3.25 -26.55 -16.41
CA SER A 187 -3.21 -27.22 -17.71
C SER A 187 -3.76 -28.66 -17.70
N SER A 188 -3.98 -29.27 -16.52
CA SER A 188 -4.44 -30.65 -16.35
C SER A 188 -5.89 -30.80 -15.84
N GLY A 189 -6.65 -29.71 -15.61
CA GLY A 189 -8.08 -29.80 -15.28
C GLY A 189 -8.79 -28.46 -15.01
N GLN A 190 -10.13 -28.42 -15.21
CA GLN A 190 -11.00 -27.23 -15.06
C GLN A 190 -11.09 -26.63 -13.63
N MET A 191 -10.46 -27.24 -12.62
CA MET A 191 -10.58 -26.84 -11.20
C MET A 191 -9.95 -25.46 -10.90
N PHE A 192 -8.99 -25.02 -11.71
CA PHE A 192 -8.29 -23.74 -11.57
C PHE A 192 -8.79 -22.68 -12.56
N ASP A 193 -9.89 -22.96 -13.28
CA ASP A 193 -10.52 -21.98 -14.15
C ASP A 193 -10.98 -20.76 -13.32
N PRO A 194 -10.61 -19.53 -13.68
CA PRO A 194 -10.97 -18.33 -12.92
C PRO A 194 -12.49 -18.11 -12.79
N VAL A 195 -13.30 -18.76 -13.64
CA VAL A 195 -14.74 -18.58 -13.74
C VAL A 195 -15.53 -19.81 -13.26
N LEU A 196 -15.01 -21.02 -13.49
CA LEU A 196 -15.64 -22.29 -13.11
C LEU A 196 -14.97 -23.00 -11.92
N GLY A 197 -13.80 -22.55 -11.49
CA GLY A 197 -12.96 -23.21 -10.50
C GLY A 197 -13.36 -22.90 -9.05
N ILE A 198 -13.45 -23.94 -8.23
CA ILE A 198 -13.68 -23.84 -6.77
C ILE A 198 -12.50 -23.17 -6.05
N ALA A 199 -11.32 -23.10 -6.70
CA ALA A 199 -10.09 -22.55 -6.13
C ALA A 199 -10.24 -21.10 -5.63
N GLY A 200 -10.90 -20.21 -6.40
CA GLY A 200 -11.14 -18.83 -5.99
C GLY A 200 -12.07 -18.73 -4.78
N ALA A 201 -13.13 -19.54 -4.74
CA ALA A 201 -14.06 -19.60 -3.61
C ALA A 201 -13.37 -20.12 -2.34
N VAL A 202 -12.53 -21.15 -2.46
CA VAL A 202 -11.72 -21.68 -1.34
C VAL A 202 -10.71 -20.64 -0.88
N ALA A 203 -10.02 -19.95 -1.79
CA ALA A 203 -9.09 -18.89 -1.44
C ALA A 203 -9.80 -17.75 -0.67
N LEU A 204 -10.96 -17.31 -1.14
CA LEU A 204 -11.77 -16.30 -0.44
C LEU A 204 -12.29 -16.78 0.91
N LEU A 205 -12.67 -18.06 1.03
CA LEU A 205 -13.12 -18.64 2.30
C LEU A 205 -11.96 -18.72 3.29
N VAL A 206 -10.77 -19.16 2.85
CA VAL A 206 -9.56 -19.19 3.67
C VAL A 206 -9.16 -17.77 4.09
N ALA A 207 -9.17 -16.82 3.16
CA ALA A 207 -8.94 -15.41 3.45
C ALA A 207 -9.94 -14.90 4.49
N GLY A 208 -11.24 -15.16 4.30
CA GLY A 208 -12.29 -14.80 5.24
C GLY A 208 -12.06 -15.36 6.65
N LEU A 209 -11.80 -16.66 6.76
CA LEU A 209 -11.49 -17.30 8.06
C LEU A 209 -10.21 -16.73 8.68
N TYR A 210 -9.20 -16.44 7.86
CA TYR A 210 -7.95 -15.81 8.31
C TYR A 210 -8.21 -14.41 8.88
N GLN A 211 -9.09 -13.63 8.24
CA GLN A 211 -9.43 -12.27 8.67
C GLN A 211 -10.02 -12.20 10.08
N PHE A 212 -10.70 -13.26 10.54
CA PHE A 212 -11.28 -13.39 11.87
C PHE A 212 -10.45 -14.25 12.83
N SER A 213 -9.27 -14.72 12.41
CA SER A 213 -8.43 -15.59 13.24
C SER A 213 -7.70 -14.81 14.34
N GLY A 214 -7.53 -15.44 15.50
CA GLY A 214 -6.67 -14.91 16.57
C GLY A 214 -5.20 -14.80 16.16
N LEU A 215 -4.77 -15.57 15.15
CA LEU A 215 -3.44 -15.49 14.57
C LEU A 215 -3.20 -14.13 13.90
N LYS A 216 -4.13 -13.69 13.04
CA LYS A 216 -4.06 -12.36 12.41
C LYS A 216 -4.09 -11.26 13.45
N GLU A 217 -4.98 -11.35 14.45
CA GLU A 217 -5.06 -10.35 15.52
C GLU A 217 -3.74 -10.25 16.30
N GLY A 218 -3.08 -11.37 16.56
CA GLY A 218 -1.75 -11.41 17.17
C GLY A 218 -0.69 -10.71 16.31
N CYS A 219 -0.65 -11.02 15.01
CA CYS A 219 0.25 -10.35 14.07
C CYS A 219 -0.03 -8.84 14.01
N LEU A 220 -1.31 -8.43 13.99
CA LEU A 220 -1.73 -7.05 13.81
C LEU A 220 -1.41 -6.18 15.04
N LYS A 221 -1.55 -6.73 16.25
CA LYS A 221 -1.07 -6.06 17.48
C LYS A 221 0.42 -5.77 17.44
N LYS A 222 1.22 -6.71 16.92
CA LYS A 222 2.67 -6.55 16.81
C LYS A 222 3.06 -5.58 15.70
N CYS A 223 2.38 -5.67 14.55
CA CYS A 223 2.58 -4.81 13.40
C CYS A 223 2.27 -3.33 13.72
N ARG A 224 1.19 -3.05 14.49
CA ARG A 224 0.77 -1.69 14.87
C ARG A 224 1.57 -1.08 16.03
N ASN A 225 2.26 -1.89 16.83
CA ASN A 225 3.08 -1.40 17.94
C ASN A 225 4.57 -1.72 17.71
N PRO A 226 5.22 -1.06 16.72
CA PRO A 226 6.63 -1.28 16.43
C PRO A 226 7.55 -0.75 17.53
N PHE A 227 7.08 0.22 18.32
CA PHE A 227 7.87 0.95 19.32
C PHE A 227 8.48 0.03 20.39
N ALA A 228 7.70 -0.89 20.94
CA ALA A 228 8.18 -1.79 22.00
C ALA A 228 9.33 -2.69 21.51
N ILE A 229 9.33 -3.08 20.22
CA ILE A 229 10.40 -3.88 19.63
C ILE A 229 11.61 -3.00 19.31
N LEU A 230 11.36 -1.83 18.74
CA LEU A 230 12.39 -0.89 18.27
C LEU A 230 13.26 -0.40 19.42
N PHE A 231 12.64 0.02 20.52
CA PHE A 231 13.37 0.48 21.71
C PHE A 231 14.08 -0.66 22.44
N ALA A 232 13.45 -1.83 22.58
CA ALA A 232 14.06 -2.97 23.27
C ALA A 232 15.25 -3.58 22.52
N ASN A 233 15.32 -3.41 21.19
CA ASN A 233 16.37 -3.99 20.35
C ASN A 233 17.20 -2.93 19.62
N TRP A 234 17.16 -1.68 20.09
CA TRP A 234 18.00 -0.63 19.52
C TRP A 234 19.48 -1.02 19.63
N SER A 235 20.21 -0.86 18.54
CA SER A 235 21.61 -1.25 18.48
C SER A 235 22.37 -0.42 17.45
N ALA A 236 23.62 -0.12 17.78
CA ALA A 236 24.58 0.49 16.86
C ALA A 236 25.07 -0.46 15.75
N ARG A 237 24.62 -1.72 15.75
CA ARG A 237 25.04 -2.74 14.77
C ARG A 237 24.09 -2.79 13.58
N PRO A 238 24.57 -2.61 12.32
CA PRO A 238 23.72 -2.68 11.13
C PRO A 238 22.93 -3.98 11.03
N ALA A 239 23.52 -5.12 11.39
CA ALA A 239 22.85 -6.43 11.37
C ALA A 239 21.64 -6.49 12.32
N ALA A 240 21.68 -5.81 13.47
CA ALA A 240 20.55 -5.77 14.40
C ALA A 240 19.40 -4.92 13.84
N ILE A 241 19.73 -3.79 13.21
CA ILE A 241 18.76 -2.90 12.55
C ILE A 241 18.14 -3.58 11.31
N PHE A 242 18.92 -4.34 10.55
CA PHE A 242 18.41 -5.14 9.45
C PHE A 242 17.41 -6.21 9.96
N ARG A 243 17.77 -6.94 11.03
CA ARG A 243 16.87 -7.92 11.67
C ARG A 243 15.59 -7.28 12.21
N LEU A 244 15.64 -6.05 12.71
CA LEU A 244 14.45 -5.29 13.10
C LEU A 244 13.51 -5.06 11.91
N GLY A 245 14.07 -4.65 10.76
CA GLY A 245 13.32 -4.51 9.51
C GLY A 245 12.69 -5.82 9.04
N VAL A 246 13.45 -6.92 9.07
CA VAL A 246 12.98 -8.27 8.74
C VAL A 246 11.85 -8.70 9.68
N ALA A 247 12.01 -8.50 10.99
CA ALA A 247 10.98 -8.86 11.95
C ALA A 247 9.67 -8.10 11.67
N GLN A 248 9.73 -6.79 11.43
CA GLN A 248 8.54 -6.01 11.05
C GLN A 248 7.93 -6.52 9.75
N GLY A 249 8.75 -6.82 8.75
CA GLY A 249 8.32 -7.38 7.47
C GLY A 249 7.56 -8.69 7.62
N ILE A 250 8.04 -9.61 8.47
CA ILE A 250 7.36 -10.88 8.78
C ILE A 250 6.00 -10.63 9.46
N TRP A 251 5.91 -9.69 10.41
CA TRP A 251 4.64 -9.35 11.04
C TRP A 251 3.65 -8.73 10.04
N CYS A 252 4.11 -7.82 9.18
CA CYS A 252 3.32 -7.24 8.09
C CYS A 252 2.81 -8.32 7.14
N LEU A 253 3.69 -9.19 6.66
CA LEU A 253 3.33 -10.29 5.78
C LEU A 253 2.32 -11.21 6.47
N GLY A 254 2.56 -11.58 7.73
CA GLY A 254 1.61 -12.35 8.52
C GLY A 254 0.22 -11.70 8.60
N CYS A 255 0.11 -10.38 8.74
CA CYS A 255 -1.21 -9.73 8.78
C CYS A 255 -1.97 -9.77 7.45
N CYS A 256 -1.26 -9.78 6.32
CA CYS A 256 -1.81 -9.42 5.01
C CYS A 256 -1.73 -10.53 3.95
N TRP A 257 -0.91 -11.56 4.15
CA TRP A 257 -0.61 -12.56 3.12
C TRP A 257 -1.85 -13.27 2.59
N ALA A 258 -2.84 -13.57 3.44
CA ALA A 258 -4.03 -14.30 3.03
C ALA A 258 -4.94 -13.50 2.08
N LEU A 259 -4.77 -12.17 2.03
CA LEU A 259 -5.49 -11.27 1.14
C LEU A 259 -4.73 -10.97 -0.15
N MET A 260 -3.44 -11.31 -0.22
CA MET A 260 -2.58 -11.14 -1.40
C MET A 260 -2.58 -12.42 -2.22
#